data_AF-A0A7C5HBD3-F1
#
_entry.id   AF-A0A7C5HBD3-F1
#
_cell.length_a   1.000
_cell.length_b   1.000
_cell.length_c   1.000
_cell.angle_alpha   90.00
_cell.angle_beta   90.00
_cell.angle_gamma   90.00
#
_symmetry.space_group_name_H-M   'P 1'
#
loop_
_entity.id
_entity.type
_entity.pdbx_description
1 polymer ?
#
loop_
_entity_poly.entity_id
_entity_poly.type
_entity_poly.pdbx_seq_one_letter_code
_entity_poly.pdbx_strand_id
1 'polypeptide(L)'
;MSECDKALGFWKIGIQYLHLVQAVSSETLRQGNAYMVMSDETITADQYMERTKWSDHNMVIPLLFNFYHGLETILKGFLCAKRKQSKPSHKLSQLLTSFKAECQHSVLIPYFEKYIEKDKLPNILSEFCKKSNISIDDYYQALKYSEGTSGNQFQHYPLKHQGQKGIQFFIELQDDIEKIRRETVFFGRQICPNA
;
A
#
# COMPACT_ATOMS: atom_id res chain seq x y z
N MET A 1 -25.17 0.38 -16.34
CA MET A 1 -23.90 0.95 -15.84
C MET A 1 -22.81 0.53 -16.80
N SER A 2 -22.14 1.49 -17.44
CA SER A 2 -21.05 1.21 -18.38
C SER A 2 -19.84 0.61 -17.63
N GLU A 3 -18.94 -0.08 -18.34
CA GLU A 3 -17.69 -0.56 -17.73
C GLU A 3 -16.82 0.62 -17.26
N CYS A 4 -16.92 1.77 -17.91
CA CYS A 4 -16.26 2.99 -17.46
C CYS A 4 -16.86 3.53 -16.15
N ASP A 5 -18.17 3.45 -15.94
CA ASP A 5 -18.80 3.85 -14.68
C ASP A 5 -18.37 2.93 -13.53
N LYS A 6 -18.28 1.62 -13.80
CA LYS A 6 -17.77 0.63 -12.82
C LYS A 6 -16.31 0.89 -12.49
N ALA A 7 -15.47 1.08 -13.52
CA ALA A 7 -14.05 1.39 -13.38
C ALA A 7 -13.83 2.68 -12.58
N LEU A 8 -14.66 3.70 -12.81
CA LEU A 8 -14.64 4.94 -12.04
C LEU A 8 -14.91 4.71 -10.55
N GLY A 9 -15.85 3.81 -10.21
CA GLY A 9 -16.10 3.40 -8.82
C GLY A 9 -14.85 2.82 -8.16
N PHE A 10 -14.17 1.90 -8.85
CA PHE A 10 -12.90 1.34 -8.39
C PHE A 10 -11.83 2.42 -8.22
N TRP A 11 -11.59 3.25 -9.24
CA TRP A 11 -10.54 4.28 -9.16
C TRP A 11 -10.79 5.30 -8.06
N LYS A 12 -12.04 5.73 -7.84
CA LYS A 12 -12.40 6.66 -6.75
C LYS A 12 -12.07 6.07 -5.38
N ILE A 13 -12.51 4.83 -5.12
CA ILE A 13 -12.24 4.16 -3.85
C ILE A 13 -10.74 3.92 -3.65
N GLY A 14 -10.04 3.46 -4.69
CA GLY A 14 -8.60 3.25 -4.64
C GLY A 14 -7.83 4.53 -4.33
N ILE A 15 -8.19 5.65 -4.97
CA ILE A 15 -7.60 6.97 -4.70
C ILE A 15 -7.89 7.44 -3.26
N GLN A 16 -9.07 7.15 -2.71
CA GLN A 16 -9.40 7.48 -1.31
C GLN A 16 -8.51 6.72 -0.32
N TYR A 17 -8.29 5.41 -0.54
CA TYR A 17 -7.35 4.64 0.27
C TYR A 17 -5.93 5.20 0.17
N LEU A 18 -5.45 5.49 -1.03
CA LEU A 18 -4.13 6.07 -1.22
C LEU A 18 -4.02 7.47 -0.60
N HIS A 19 -5.08 8.28 -0.62
CA HIS A 19 -5.11 9.57 0.09
C HIS A 19 -4.92 9.37 1.60
N LEU A 20 -5.67 8.45 2.22
CA LEU A 20 -5.52 8.14 3.64
C LEU A 20 -4.07 7.75 3.96
N VAL A 21 -3.48 6.89 3.14
CA VAL A 21 -2.10 6.46 3.31
C VAL A 21 -1.14 7.64 3.22
N GLN A 22 -1.32 8.54 2.26
CA GLN A 22 -0.50 9.74 2.13
C GLN A 22 -0.61 10.66 3.35
N ALA A 23 -1.82 10.85 3.88
CA ALA A 23 -2.07 11.70 5.04
C ALA A 23 -1.39 11.15 6.30
N VAL A 24 -1.52 9.84 6.55
CA VAL A 24 -0.87 9.19 7.69
C VAL A 24 0.66 9.19 7.53
N SER A 25 1.19 8.86 6.35
CA SER A 25 2.64 8.91 6.09
C SER A 25 3.21 10.31 6.29
N SER A 26 2.48 11.36 5.87
CA SER A 26 2.89 12.75 6.08
C SER A 26 3.02 13.08 7.56
N GLU A 27 2.08 12.61 8.38
CA GLU A 27 2.11 12.80 9.82
C GLU A 27 3.22 11.98 10.49
N THR A 28 3.43 10.74 10.06
CA THR A 28 4.57 9.92 10.48
C THR A 28 5.90 10.62 10.21
N LEU A 29 6.07 11.22 9.03
CA LEU A 29 7.26 11.99 8.67
C LEU A 29 7.40 13.26 9.51
N ARG A 30 6.31 14.01 9.69
CA ARG A 30 6.28 15.25 10.49
C ARG A 30 6.73 15.00 11.93
N GLN A 31 6.41 13.84 12.50
CA GLN A 31 6.81 13.44 13.85
C GLN A 31 8.15 12.69 13.90
N GLY A 32 8.86 12.56 12.77
CA GLY A 32 10.15 11.89 12.70
C GLY A 32 10.09 10.38 12.96
N ASN A 33 8.92 9.76 12.72
CA ASN A 33 8.66 8.34 12.96
C ASN A 33 9.07 7.90 14.39
N ALA A 34 8.76 8.73 15.40
CA ALA A 34 9.19 8.52 16.77
C ALA A 34 8.45 7.34 17.43
N TYR A 35 9.13 6.22 17.67
CA TYR A 35 8.60 5.07 18.41
C TYR A 35 9.18 4.96 19.84
N MET A 36 10.13 5.81 20.20
CA MET A 36 10.76 5.86 21.51
C MET A 36 10.71 7.30 22.03
N VAL A 37 10.38 7.48 23.30
CA VAL A 37 10.29 8.79 23.95
C VAL A 37 11.28 8.85 25.11
N MET A 38 12.22 9.79 25.04
CA MET A 38 13.14 10.10 26.14
C MET A 38 12.57 11.26 26.96
N SER A 39 12.64 11.16 28.28
CA SER A 39 12.14 12.18 29.21
C SER A 39 12.90 12.09 30.52
N ASP A 40 13.18 13.24 31.14
CA ASP A 40 13.75 13.32 32.49
C ASP A 40 12.70 13.05 33.58
N GLU A 41 11.41 13.12 33.21
CA GLU A 41 10.26 12.81 34.05
C GLU A 41 9.60 11.49 33.65
N THR A 42 8.93 10.84 34.60
CA THR A 42 8.13 9.63 34.35
C THR A 42 7.02 9.92 33.32
N ILE A 43 7.05 9.21 32.20
CA ILE A 43 6.07 9.34 31.12
C ILE A 43 4.87 8.44 31.41
N THR A 44 3.66 8.98 31.36
CA THR A 44 2.44 8.17 31.46
C THR A 44 2.17 7.41 30.17
N ALA A 45 1.39 6.33 30.24
CA ALA A 45 1.00 5.57 29.05
C ALA A 45 0.30 6.45 27.99
N ASP A 46 -0.57 7.36 28.43
CA ASP A 46 -1.27 8.29 27.53
C ASP A 46 -0.32 9.27 26.84
N GLN A 47 0.66 9.80 27.58
CA GLN A 47 1.70 10.67 27.01
C GLN A 47 2.57 9.93 26.00
N TYR A 48 2.94 8.68 26.30
CA TYR A 48 3.69 7.85 25.36
C TYR A 48 2.89 7.57 24.09
N MET A 49 1.61 7.19 24.22
CA MET A 49 0.73 6.94 23.08
C MET A 49 0.55 8.21 22.24
N GLU A 50 0.29 9.35 22.85
CA GLU A 50 0.12 10.61 22.11
C GLU A 50 1.38 10.99 21.30
N ARG A 51 2.57 10.75 21.87
CA ARG A 51 3.86 11.05 21.23
C ARG A 51 4.29 10.03 20.16
N THR A 52 3.74 8.82 20.18
CA THR A 52 4.13 7.72 19.28
C THR A 52 3.01 7.25 18.36
N LYS A 53 1.78 7.78 18.48
CA LYS A 53 0.60 7.25 17.78
C LYS A 53 0.73 7.19 16.27
N TRP A 54 1.56 8.05 15.66
CA TRP A 54 1.79 8.09 14.22
C TRP A 54 3.05 7.35 13.76
N SER A 55 3.78 6.69 14.65
CA SER A 55 4.98 5.95 14.28
C SER A 55 4.68 4.65 13.56
N ASP A 56 5.67 4.07 12.90
CA ASP A 56 5.61 2.76 12.26
C ASP A 56 5.13 1.66 13.22
N HIS A 57 5.55 1.72 14.48
CA HIS A 57 5.16 0.77 15.53
C HIS A 57 3.63 0.64 15.65
N ASN A 58 2.92 1.75 15.54
CA ASN A 58 1.47 1.84 15.72
C ASN A 58 0.72 1.80 14.38
N MET A 59 1.24 2.45 13.34
CA MET A 59 0.47 2.72 12.12
C MET A 59 0.88 1.90 10.91
N VAL A 60 2.09 1.33 10.84
CA VAL A 60 2.60 0.76 9.57
C VAL A 60 1.73 -0.38 9.03
N ILE A 61 1.16 -1.20 9.92
CA ILE A 61 0.32 -2.34 9.52
C ILE A 61 -1.00 -1.89 8.90
N PRO A 62 -1.86 -1.11 9.59
CA PRO A 62 -3.09 -0.61 8.97
C PRO A 62 -2.81 0.30 7.78
N LEU A 63 -1.69 1.04 7.80
CA LEU A 63 -1.28 1.87 6.68
C LEU A 63 -1.01 1.05 5.42
N LEU A 64 -0.13 0.06 5.54
CA LEU A 64 0.19 -0.83 4.43
C LEU A 64 -1.05 -1.61 4.00
N PHE A 65 -1.92 -2.04 4.92
CA PHE A 65 -3.20 -2.67 4.60
C PHE A 65 -4.03 -1.84 3.59
N ASN A 66 -4.22 -0.56 3.90
CA ASN A 66 -4.96 0.36 3.04
C ASN A 66 -4.20 0.66 1.74
N PHE A 67 -2.88 0.73 1.77
CA PHE A 67 -2.06 1.01 0.59
C PHE A 67 -2.27 -0.01 -0.52
N TYR A 68 -2.07 -1.30 -0.23
CA TYR A 68 -2.24 -2.31 -1.27
C TYR A 68 -3.70 -2.55 -1.63
N HIS A 69 -4.63 -2.35 -0.70
CA HIS A 69 -6.03 -2.38 -1.07
C HIS A 69 -6.36 -1.26 -2.07
N GLY A 70 -5.74 -0.08 -1.92
CA GLY A 70 -5.75 0.99 -2.92
C GLY A 70 -5.20 0.53 -4.29
N LEU A 71 -4.02 -0.12 -4.30
CA LEU A 71 -3.41 -0.65 -5.54
C LEU A 71 -4.30 -1.70 -6.22
N GLU A 72 -4.80 -2.67 -5.46
CA GLU A 72 -5.72 -3.72 -5.92
C GLU A 72 -6.95 -3.11 -6.61
N THR A 73 -7.55 -2.13 -5.95
CA THR A 73 -8.76 -1.45 -6.43
C THR A 73 -8.46 -0.69 -7.73
N ILE A 74 -7.35 0.04 -7.79
CA ILE A 74 -6.96 0.77 -9.01
C ILE A 74 -6.70 -0.19 -10.19
N LEU A 75 -5.96 -1.28 -9.96
CA LEU A 75 -5.69 -2.30 -10.99
C LEU A 75 -6.99 -2.92 -11.50
N LYS A 76 -7.93 -3.27 -10.61
CA LYS A 76 -9.26 -3.77 -10.99
C LYS A 76 -10.05 -2.77 -11.83
N GLY A 77 -9.97 -1.48 -11.51
CA GLY A 77 -10.60 -0.42 -12.30
C GLY A 77 -10.10 -0.42 -13.75
N PHE A 78 -8.78 -0.52 -13.97
CA PHE A 78 -8.21 -0.56 -15.32
C PHE A 78 -8.61 -1.82 -16.10
N LEU A 79 -8.60 -2.99 -15.45
CA LEU A 79 -9.02 -4.24 -16.09
C LEU A 79 -10.51 -4.25 -16.44
N CYS A 80 -11.35 -3.68 -15.57
CA CYS A 80 -12.77 -3.49 -15.81
C CYS A 80 -13.00 -2.58 -17.03
N ALA A 81 -12.32 -1.44 -17.12
CA ALA A 81 -12.42 -0.52 -18.25
C ALA A 81 -12.04 -1.16 -19.59
N LYS A 82 -11.08 -2.11 -19.58
CA LYS A 82 -10.65 -2.88 -20.76
C LYS A 82 -11.55 -4.09 -21.08
N ARG A 83 -12.68 -4.25 -20.40
CA ARG A 83 -13.65 -5.36 -20.57
C ARG A 83 -13.06 -6.74 -20.34
N LYS A 84 -11.94 -6.84 -19.63
CA LYS A 84 -11.45 -8.10 -19.10
C LYS A 84 -12.19 -8.33 -17.78
N GLN A 85 -13.21 -9.18 -17.81
CA GLN A 85 -13.68 -9.80 -16.58
C GLN A 85 -12.52 -10.67 -16.06
N SER A 86 -11.64 -10.09 -15.25
CA SER A 86 -10.73 -10.91 -14.47
C SER A 86 -11.63 -11.78 -13.60
N LYS A 87 -11.40 -13.10 -13.59
CA LYS A 87 -11.94 -13.93 -12.51
C LYS A 87 -11.66 -13.20 -11.19
N PRO A 88 -12.62 -13.16 -10.23
CA PRO A 88 -12.42 -12.49 -8.97
C PRO A 88 -11.11 -12.97 -8.35
N SER A 89 -10.08 -12.13 -8.41
CA SER A 89 -8.77 -12.41 -7.86
C SER A 89 -8.36 -11.20 -7.04
N HIS A 90 -7.90 -11.50 -5.84
CA HIS A 90 -7.30 -10.54 -4.93
C HIS A 90 -5.76 -10.62 -5.00
N LYS A 91 -5.22 -11.49 -5.86
CA LYS A 91 -3.79 -11.66 -6.04
C LYS A 91 -3.21 -10.51 -6.84
N LEU A 92 -2.44 -9.68 -6.18
CA LEU A 92 -1.80 -8.50 -6.77
C LEU A 92 -0.89 -8.87 -7.94
N SER A 93 -0.17 -9.99 -7.84
CA SER A 93 0.70 -10.47 -8.92
C SER A 93 -0.07 -10.73 -10.23
N GLN A 94 -1.26 -11.33 -10.11
CA GLN A 94 -2.13 -11.64 -11.25
C GLN A 94 -2.77 -10.39 -11.83
N LEU A 95 -3.19 -9.46 -10.96
CA LEU A 95 -3.75 -8.18 -11.37
C LEU A 95 -2.69 -7.34 -12.13
N LEU A 96 -1.47 -7.27 -11.61
CA LEU A 96 -0.36 -6.58 -12.27
C LEU A 96 -0.01 -7.23 -13.62
N THR A 97 0.09 -8.56 -13.67
CA THR A 97 0.35 -9.29 -14.92
C THR A 97 -0.71 -8.97 -15.98
N SER A 98 -1.99 -8.99 -15.58
CA SER A 98 -3.09 -8.65 -16.48
C SER A 98 -3.04 -7.18 -16.91
N PHE A 99 -2.72 -6.28 -16.00
CA PHE A 99 -2.60 -4.85 -16.28
C PHE A 99 -1.48 -4.57 -17.29
N LYS A 100 -0.30 -5.17 -17.11
CA LYS A 100 0.84 -5.03 -18.03
C LYS A 100 0.48 -5.51 -19.45
N ALA A 101 -0.32 -6.57 -19.57
CA ALA A 101 -0.76 -7.08 -20.87
C ALA A 101 -1.73 -6.14 -21.60
N GLU A 102 -2.65 -5.51 -20.88
CA GLU A 102 -3.74 -4.70 -21.46
C GLU A 102 -3.44 -3.19 -21.54
N CYS A 103 -2.50 -2.72 -20.72
CA CYS A 103 -2.11 -1.32 -20.58
C CYS A 103 -0.61 -1.17 -20.84
N GLN A 104 -0.14 -1.76 -21.94
CA GLN A 104 1.25 -1.67 -22.37
C GLN A 104 1.71 -0.21 -22.42
N HIS A 105 2.92 0.06 -21.95
CA HIS A 105 3.51 1.40 -21.86
C HIS A 105 2.84 2.36 -20.86
N SER A 106 1.94 1.89 -20.00
CA SER A 106 1.42 2.74 -18.93
C SER A 106 2.54 3.18 -17.98
N VAL A 107 2.60 4.50 -17.72
CA VAL A 107 3.53 5.11 -16.76
C VAL A 107 3.31 4.62 -15.33
N LEU A 108 2.18 3.96 -15.05
CA LEU A 108 1.86 3.36 -13.76
C LEU A 108 2.60 2.04 -13.49
N ILE A 109 3.07 1.35 -14.53
CA ILE A 109 3.68 0.01 -14.41
C ILE A 109 4.86 0.03 -13.43
N PRO A 110 5.86 0.92 -13.53
CA PRO A 110 7.01 0.90 -12.63
C PRO A 110 6.62 1.08 -11.16
N TYR A 111 5.60 1.90 -10.89
CA TYR A 111 5.10 2.12 -9.53
C TYR A 111 4.42 0.88 -8.96
N PHE A 112 3.60 0.19 -9.74
CA PHE A 112 2.99 -1.06 -9.28
C PHE A 112 4.02 -2.18 -9.12
N GLU A 113 4.97 -2.28 -10.04
CA GLU A 113 6.06 -3.26 -9.96
C GLU A 113 6.91 -3.08 -8.69
N LYS A 114 7.23 -1.84 -8.31
CA LYS A 114 7.98 -1.53 -7.07
C LYS A 114 7.36 -2.17 -5.84
N TYR A 115 6.03 -2.23 -5.77
CA TYR A 115 5.33 -2.76 -4.59
C TYR A 115 4.80 -4.18 -4.76
N ILE A 116 4.83 -4.76 -5.96
CA ILE A 116 4.24 -6.09 -6.22
C ILE A 116 5.28 -7.11 -6.67
N GLU A 117 6.25 -6.73 -7.51
CA GLU A 117 7.26 -7.67 -7.98
C GLU A 117 8.31 -7.92 -6.89
N LYS A 118 8.48 -9.18 -6.52
CA LYS A 118 9.33 -9.64 -5.41
C LYS A 118 10.73 -9.01 -5.42
N ASP A 119 11.35 -8.92 -6.59
CA ASP A 119 12.74 -8.45 -6.74
C ASP A 119 12.87 -6.92 -6.78
N LYS A 120 11.74 -6.20 -6.77
CA LYS A 120 11.67 -4.72 -6.76
C LYS A 120 11.13 -4.15 -5.46
N LEU A 121 10.69 -5.03 -4.54
CA LEU A 121 10.15 -4.62 -3.25
C LEU A 121 11.16 -3.77 -2.46
N PRO A 122 10.72 -2.64 -1.87
CA PRO A 122 11.50 -1.93 -0.87
C PRO A 122 11.99 -2.87 0.23
N ASN A 123 13.20 -2.63 0.74
CA ASN A 123 13.86 -3.52 1.71
C ASN A 123 12.99 -3.88 2.92
N ILE A 124 12.22 -2.93 3.44
CA ILE A 124 11.30 -3.16 4.57
C ILE A 124 10.24 -4.21 4.23
N LEU A 125 9.70 -4.15 3.01
CA LEU A 125 8.66 -5.06 2.52
C LEU A 125 9.25 -6.42 2.14
N SER A 126 10.42 -6.45 1.48
CA SER A 126 11.08 -7.70 1.11
C SER A 126 11.53 -8.50 2.34
N GLU A 127 12.06 -7.82 3.38
CA GLU A 127 12.41 -8.47 4.64
C GLU A 127 11.17 -8.97 5.39
N PHE A 128 10.04 -8.23 5.38
CA PHE A 128 8.78 -8.73 5.93
C PHE A 128 8.32 -10.03 5.25
N CYS A 129 8.33 -10.06 3.91
CA CYS A 129 7.96 -11.25 3.15
C CYS A 129 8.87 -12.43 3.49
N LYS A 130 10.19 -12.18 3.53
CA LYS A 130 11.21 -13.21 3.84
C LYS A 130 11.05 -13.76 5.26
N LYS A 131 10.89 -12.90 6.26
CA LYS A 131 10.78 -13.29 7.67
C LYS A 131 9.46 -14.00 7.99
N SER A 132 8.40 -13.63 7.28
CA SER A 132 7.08 -14.26 7.41
C SER A 132 6.90 -15.48 6.50
N ASN A 133 7.88 -15.78 5.64
CA ASN A 133 7.80 -16.82 4.61
C ASN A 133 6.54 -16.71 3.73
N ILE A 134 6.25 -15.50 3.26
CA ILE A 134 5.08 -15.19 2.43
C ILE A 134 5.48 -14.55 1.09
N SER A 135 4.55 -14.59 0.15
CA SER A 135 4.59 -13.76 -1.06
C SER A 135 3.72 -12.51 -0.92
N ILE A 136 3.77 -11.62 -1.91
CA ILE A 136 2.89 -10.46 -1.96
C ILE A 136 1.40 -10.82 -2.14
N ASP A 137 1.11 -12.01 -2.65
CA ASP A 137 -0.28 -12.45 -2.80
C ASP A 137 -0.89 -12.87 -1.46
N ASP A 138 -0.05 -13.19 -0.47
CA ASP A 138 -0.47 -13.53 0.89
C ASP A 138 -0.52 -12.30 1.80
N TYR A 139 -0.01 -11.16 1.34
CA TYR A 139 0.16 -9.96 2.15
C TYR A 139 -1.16 -9.47 2.78
N TYR A 140 -2.30 -9.64 2.09
CA TYR A 140 -3.60 -9.20 2.59
C TYR A 140 -4.01 -9.97 3.84
N GLN A 141 -3.70 -11.27 3.88
CA GLN A 141 -3.90 -12.09 5.07
C GLN A 141 -2.84 -11.76 6.12
N ALA A 142 -1.58 -11.62 5.70
CA ALA A 142 -0.47 -11.37 6.60
C ALA A 142 -0.55 -10.03 7.33
N LEU A 143 -1.19 -9.01 6.78
CA LEU A 143 -1.40 -7.73 7.48
C LEU A 143 -2.65 -7.69 8.36
N LYS A 144 -3.60 -8.62 8.18
CA LYS A 144 -4.82 -8.68 8.99
C LYS A 144 -4.65 -9.49 10.26
N TYR A 145 -3.83 -10.53 10.19
CA TYR A 145 -3.71 -11.53 11.25
C TYR A 145 -2.25 -11.66 11.69
N SER A 146 -2.04 -12.11 12.92
CA SER A 146 -0.72 -12.53 13.42
C SER A 146 -0.32 -13.91 12.93
N GLU A 147 -1.28 -14.71 12.45
CA GLU A 147 -1.10 -16.11 12.08
C GLU A 147 -1.84 -16.45 10.78
N GLY A 148 -1.24 -17.34 9.99
CA GLY A 148 -1.86 -17.92 8.79
C GLY A 148 -2.82 -19.05 9.15
N THR A 149 -3.63 -19.47 8.17
CA THR A 149 -4.59 -20.59 8.32
C THR A 149 -3.93 -21.93 8.64
N SER A 150 -2.64 -22.07 8.34
CA SER A 150 -1.83 -23.24 8.67
C SER A 150 -1.08 -23.13 10.01
N GLY A 151 -1.34 -22.09 10.81
CA GLY A 151 -0.69 -21.84 12.11
C GLY A 151 0.70 -21.19 12.03
N ASN A 152 1.16 -20.80 10.85
CA ASN A 152 2.44 -20.08 10.71
C ASN A 152 2.31 -18.64 11.22
N GLN A 153 3.25 -18.17 12.03
CA GLN A 153 3.25 -16.80 12.55
C GLN A 153 3.83 -15.80 11.55
N PHE A 154 3.10 -14.72 11.30
CA PHE A 154 3.57 -13.59 10.51
C PHE A 154 4.43 -12.67 11.38
N GLN A 155 5.62 -12.34 10.88
CA GLN A 155 6.63 -11.58 11.60
C GLN A 155 6.50 -10.11 11.22
N HIS A 156 5.67 -9.33 11.93
CA HIS A 156 5.46 -7.90 11.63
C HIS A 156 6.60 -6.97 12.04
N TYR A 157 7.53 -7.44 12.88
CA TYR A 157 8.61 -6.62 13.40
C TYR A 157 9.50 -5.96 12.31
N PRO A 158 9.75 -6.53 11.11
CA PRO A 158 10.52 -5.84 10.06
C PRO A 158 9.83 -4.59 9.53
N LEU A 159 8.50 -4.50 9.68
CA LEU A 159 7.73 -3.32 9.31
C LEU A 159 7.73 -2.26 10.41
N LYS A 160 7.93 -2.68 11.66
CA LYS A 160 7.84 -1.83 12.86
C LYS A 160 9.22 -1.42 13.36
N HIS A 161 9.27 -0.40 14.22
CA HIS A 161 10.46 0.01 14.95
C HIS A 161 11.64 0.40 14.05
N GLN A 162 11.36 0.88 12.84
CA GLN A 162 12.41 1.35 11.93
C GLN A 162 12.83 2.78 12.29
N GLY A 163 11.94 3.56 12.91
CA GLY A 163 12.23 4.92 13.37
C GLY A 163 12.86 5.76 12.26
N GLN A 164 14.02 6.36 12.55
CA GLN A 164 14.77 7.15 11.56
C GLN A 164 15.18 6.35 10.32
N LYS A 165 15.49 5.05 10.44
CA LYS A 165 15.82 4.21 9.28
C LYS A 165 14.63 3.99 8.34
N GLY A 166 13.41 4.11 8.87
CA GLY A 166 12.16 3.97 8.13
C GLY A 166 11.73 5.24 7.39
N ILE A 167 12.30 6.41 7.69
CA ILE A 167 11.87 7.68 7.10
C ILE A 167 11.94 7.68 5.57
N GLN A 168 13.04 7.17 5.02
CA GLN A 168 13.23 7.14 3.57
C GLN A 168 12.12 6.34 2.86
N PHE A 169 11.64 5.26 3.48
CA PHE A 169 10.52 4.48 2.95
C PHE A 169 9.22 5.31 2.91
N PHE A 170 8.92 6.09 3.95
CA PHE A 170 7.72 6.93 3.98
C PHE A 170 7.79 8.10 2.99
N ILE A 171 8.97 8.70 2.79
CA ILE A 171 9.19 9.74 1.77
C ILE A 171 8.86 9.16 0.39
N GLU A 172 9.49 8.04 0.03
CA GLU A 172 9.26 7.40 -1.26
C GLU A 172 7.82 6.94 -1.43
N LEU A 173 7.21 6.38 -0.38
CA LEU A 173 5.81 5.96 -0.41
C LEU A 173 4.88 7.15 -0.68
N GLN A 174 5.12 8.30 -0.06
CA GLN A 174 4.34 9.52 -0.28
C GLN A 174 4.48 10.02 -1.72
N ASP A 175 5.71 10.08 -2.23
CA ASP A 175 6.00 10.51 -3.59
C ASP A 175 5.34 9.58 -4.62
N ASP A 176 5.50 8.27 -4.44
CA ASP A 176 4.94 7.26 -5.34
C ASP A 176 3.40 7.28 -5.31
N ILE A 177 2.78 7.47 -4.13
CA ILE A 177 1.32 7.61 -4.03
C ILE A 177 0.81 8.83 -4.79
N GLU A 178 1.50 9.97 -4.69
CA GLU A 178 1.11 11.16 -5.45
C GLU A 178 1.12 10.88 -6.96
N LYS A 179 2.20 10.24 -7.45
CA LYS A 179 2.30 9.86 -8.86
C LYS A 179 1.21 8.86 -9.24
N ILE A 180 1.01 7.79 -8.48
CA ILE A 180 -0.01 6.78 -8.76
C ILE A 180 -1.40 7.44 -8.83
N ARG A 181 -1.76 8.30 -7.88
CA ARG A 181 -3.08 8.97 -7.87
C ARG A 181 -3.27 9.86 -9.10
N ARG A 182 -2.28 10.69 -9.41
CA ARG A 182 -2.32 11.61 -10.55
C ARG A 182 -2.40 10.87 -11.88
N GLU A 183 -1.49 9.91 -12.07
CA GLU A 183 -1.43 9.12 -13.31
C GLU A 183 -2.63 8.19 -13.45
N THR A 184 -3.26 7.74 -12.35
CA THR A 184 -4.52 6.98 -12.41
C THR A 184 -5.63 7.82 -13.03
N VAL A 185 -5.78 9.09 -12.63
CA VAL A 185 -6.79 9.98 -13.21
C VAL A 185 -6.48 10.29 -14.68
N PHE A 186 -5.22 10.62 -14.98
CA PHE A 186 -4.80 10.94 -16.34
C PHE A 186 -5.02 9.76 -17.30
N PHE A 187 -4.48 8.59 -16.94
CA PHE A 187 -4.59 7.38 -17.76
C PHE A 187 -6.03 6.84 -17.81
N GLY A 188 -6.78 6.97 -16.71
CA GLY A 188 -8.20 6.62 -16.65
C GLY A 188 -9.03 7.41 -17.67
N ARG A 189 -8.79 8.72 -17.80
CA ARG A 189 -9.45 9.58 -18.81
C ARG A 189 -9.08 9.21 -20.25
N GLN A 190 -7.88 8.71 -20.49
CA GLN A 190 -7.50 8.24 -21.84
C GLN A 190 -8.30 6.99 -22.25
N ILE A 191 -8.61 6.11 -21.28
CA ILE A 191 -9.38 4.88 -21.53
C ILE A 191 -10.89 5.15 -21.53
N CYS A 192 -11.34 6.03 -20.64
CA CYS A 192 -12.72 6.40 -20.43
C CYS A 192 -12.87 7.94 -20.46
N PRO A 193 -12.96 8.56 -21.66
CA PRO A 193 -12.95 10.02 -21.81
C PRO A 193 -14.12 10.75 -21.14
N ASN A 194 -15.23 10.04 -20.92
CA ASN A 194 -16.45 10.58 -20.34
C ASN A 194 -16.62 10.20 -18.85
N ALA A 195 -15.59 9.64 -18.20
CA ALA A 195 -15.58 9.21 -16.81
C ALA A 195 -14.86 10.19 -15.87
#